data_AF-A0A842R1B8-F1
#
_entry.id   AF-A0A842R1B8-F1
#
_cell.length_a   1.000
_cell.length_b   1.000
_cell.length_c   1.000
_cell.angle_alpha   90.00
_cell.angle_beta   90.00
_cell.angle_gamma   90.00
#
_symmetry.space_group_name_H-M   'P 1'
#
loop_
_entity.id
_entity.type
_entity.pdbx_description
1 polymer ?
#
loop_
_entity_poly.entity_id
_entity_poly.type
_entity_poly.pdbx_seq_one_letter_code
_entity_poly.pdbx_strand_id
1 'polypeptide(L)'
;MSGNTRNIDLICPVCNTKQSIQLPVDLIANNIKGVSTIAINAQCGHSFHIFVDKNFAVRGYQRSDFDIQLDTAGTVEREPIQDLSLSAVVRMFGEDAFVHAMHSMLLGQKCVLYGSDQQILKSLFINFIEIFEREIGDSADALEIMSKDEYESINPVMYSNDLVIDLDFSVVKVDPFNDKLKLERDLLKECLDVKDVEAQKNLFKEKIAKIFLYANVILNFINMGTTNFKDIKKAMKQTNKNIPQKDLQLSYEIAQHRYKKYLK
;
A
#
# COMPACT_ATOMS: atom_id res chain seq x y z
N MET A 1 19.53 2.54 12.57
CA MET A 1 20.16 3.85 12.26
C MET A 1 19.76 4.83 13.36
N SER A 2 20.70 5.57 13.95
CA SER A 2 20.41 6.62 14.94
C SER A 2 19.70 7.78 14.25
N GLY A 3 18.37 7.71 14.18
CA GLY A 3 17.54 8.77 13.60
C GLY A 3 17.77 10.08 14.33
N ASN A 4 17.92 11.17 13.58
CA ASN A 4 18.11 12.50 14.15
C ASN A 4 16.85 12.87 14.93
N THR A 5 16.94 13.02 16.26
CA THR A 5 15.81 13.39 17.12
C THR A 5 15.97 14.81 17.65
N ARG A 6 14.85 15.50 17.88
CA ARG A 6 14.80 16.82 18.50
C ARG A 6 13.94 16.79 19.75
N ASN A 7 14.45 17.37 20.82
CA ASN A 7 13.71 17.56 22.07
C ASN A 7 12.68 18.69 21.90
N ILE A 8 11.47 18.46 22.37
CA ILE A 8 10.47 19.49 22.58
C ILE A 8 9.93 19.41 24.00
N ASP A 9 9.72 20.58 24.60
CA ASP A 9 9.09 20.69 25.91
C ASP A 9 7.58 20.86 25.73
N LEU A 10 6.82 20.16 26.54
CA LEU A 10 5.37 20.21 26.53
C LEU A 10 4.81 20.29 27.94
N ILE A 11 3.63 20.89 28.02
CA ILE A 11 2.85 21.03 29.23
C ILE A 11 1.65 20.11 29.07
N CYS A 12 1.43 19.21 30.03
CA CYS A 12 0.24 18.38 30.06
C CYS A 12 -0.99 19.30 30.12
N PRO A 13 -1.91 19.25 29.14
CA PRO A 13 -3.07 20.13 29.16
C PRO A 13 -4.01 19.81 30.33
N VAL A 14 -3.94 18.62 30.93
CA VAL A 14 -4.83 18.16 32.01
C VAL A 14 -4.39 18.65 33.39
N CYS A 15 -3.11 18.49 33.72
CA CYS A 15 -2.57 18.77 35.07
C CYS A 15 -1.42 19.80 35.08
N ASN A 16 -1.04 20.34 33.92
CA ASN A 16 0.05 21.31 33.73
C ASN A 16 1.47 20.82 34.09
N THR A 17 1.65 19.51 34.32
CA THR A 17 2.98 18.91 34.49
C THR A 17 3.82 19.09 33.22
N LYS A 18 5.05 19.57 33.38
CA LYS A 18 6.02 19.72 32.29
C LYS A 18 6.72 18.40 32.02
N GLN A 19 6.94 18.11 30.74
CA GLN A 19 7.77 16.98 30.31
C GLN A 19 8.48 17.33 29.00
N SER A 20 9.55 16.60 28.70
CA SER A 20 10.29 16.73 27.43
C SER A 20 10.17 15.41 26.67
N ILE A 21 9.93 15.47 25.36
CA ILE A 21 9.90 14.29 24.48
C ILE A 21 10.86 14.47 23.31
N GLN A 22 11.36 13.35 22.81
CA GLN A 22 12.16 13.30 21.60
C GLN A 22 11.28 12.96 20.40
N LEU A 23 11.33 13.81 19.37
CA LEU A 23 10.65 13.57 18.11
C LEU A 23 11.65 13.35 16.97
N PRO A 24 11.45 12.35 16.11
CA PRO A 24 12.28 12.14 14.93
C PRO A 24 12.14 13.29 13.93
N VAL A 25 13.26 13.91 13.59
CA VAL A 25 13.28 15.15 12.79
C VAL A 25 12.69 14.91 11.40
N ASP A 26 13.05 13.80 10.79
CA ASP A 26 12.69 13.47 9.42
C ASP A 26 11.18 13.26 9.25
N LEU A 27 10.48 12.75 10.28
CA LEU A 27 9.02 12.54 10.23
C LEU A 27 8.25 13.87 10.34
N ILE A 28 8.77 14.82 11.12
CA ILE A 28 8.10 16.10 11.34
C ILE A 28 8.40 17.08 10.20
N ALA A 29 9.66 17.19 9.78
CA ALA A 29 10.08 18.14 8.75
C ALA A 29 9.48 17.82 7.36
N ASN A 30 9.35 16.53 7.02
CA ASN A 30 8.90 16.09 5.70
C ASN A 30 7.37 15.95 5.57
N ASN A 31 6.59 16.23 6.62
CA ASN A 31 5.13 16.09 6.56
C ASN A 31 4.50 17.07 5.54
N ILE A 32 3.80 16.55 4.54
CA ILE A 32 3.17 17.33 3.46
C ILE A 32 2.03 18.22 3.98
N LYS A 33 1.32 17.81 5.05
CA LYS A 33 0.17 18.52 5.62
C LYS A 33 0.55 19.72 6.50
N GLY A 34 1.84 19.94 6.77
CA GLY A 34 2.36 21.08 7.53
C GLY A 34 2.27 20.94 9.06
N VAL A 35 1.39 20.08 9.57
CA VAL A 35 1.23 19.78 11.00
C VAL A 35 1.12 18.26 11.20
N SER A 36 1.88 17.73 12.14
CA SER A 36 1.87 16.33 12.59
C SER A 36 1.03 16.19 13.85
N THR A 37 0.20 15.15 13.92
CA THR A 37 -0.54 14.79 15.14
C THR A 37 0.19 13.66 15.84
N ILE A 38 0.48 13.81 17.13
CA ILE A 38 1.29 12.86 17.90
C ILE A 38 0.54 12.51 19.18
N ALA A 39 0.30 11.22 19.42
CA ALA A 39 -0.26 10.74 20.68
C ALA A 39 0.82 10.73 21.76
N ILE A 40 0.52 11.32 22.91
CA ILE A 40 1.42 11.45 24.06
C ILE A 40 0.81 10.77 25.27
N ASN A 41 1.55 9.82 25.83
CA ASN A 41 1.33 9.29 27.17
C ASN A 41 2.27 10.02 28.12
N ALA A 42 1.73 10.97 28.88
CA ALA A 42 2.54 11.81 29.73
C ALA A 42 3.05 11.09 30.98
N GLN A 43 4.18 11.55 31.53
CA GLN A 43 4.74 11.04 32.79
C GLN A 43 3.76 11.16 33.98
N CYS A 44 2.78 12.06 33.90
CA CYS A 44 1.71 12.22 34.87
C CYS A 44 0.55 11.21 34.70
N GLY A 45 0.65 10.25 33.78
CA GLY A 45 -0.37 9.24 33.50
C GLY A 45 -1.52 9.70 32.60
N HIS A 46 -1.52 10.96 32.13
CA HIS A 46 -2.55 11.46 31.22
C HIS A 46 -2.18 11.26 29.75
N SER A 47 -3.16 10.81 28.96
CA SER A 47 -3.06 10.66 27.51
C SER A 47 -3.67 11.88 26.79
N PHE A 48 -2.97 12.40 25.78
CA PHE A 48 -3.48 13.48 24.92
C PHE A 48 -2.74 13.50 23.58
N HIS A 49 -3.31 14.18 22.59
CA HIS A 49 -2.66 14.44 21.32
C HIS A 49 -2.05 15.84 21.30
N ILE A 50 -0.90 15.97 20.64
CA ILE A 50 -0.27 17.26 20.33
C ILE A 50 -0.22 17.46 18.82
N PHE A 51 -0.34 18.72 18.41
CA PHE A 51 -0.17 19.14 17.03
C PHE A 51 1.16 19.87 16.90
N VAL A 52 2.09 19.33 16.11
CA VAL A 52 3.45 19.85 15.97
C VAL A 52 3.68 20.27 14.53
N ASP A 53 4.14 21.50 14.31
CA ASP A 53 4.48 21.96 12.96
C ASP A 53 5.90 21.53 12.53
N LYS A 54 6.26 21.84 11.27
CA LYS A 54 7.59 21.57 10.71
C LYS A 54 8.76 22.22 11.47
N ASN A 55 8.49 23.27 12.25
CA ASN A 55 9.48 23.96 13.06
C ASN A 55 9.56 23.39 14.49
N PHE A 56 8.89 22.27 14.76
CA PHE A 56 8.81 21.61 16.06
C PHE A 56 8.09 22.46 17.11
N ALA A 57 7.26 23.41 16.69
CA ALA A 57 6.42 24.19 17.58
C ALA A 57 5.10 23.46 17.83
N VAL A 58 4.73 23.31 19.10
CA VAL A 58 3.42 22.78 19.49
C VAL A 58 2.36 23.85 19.21
N ARG A 59 1.43 23.55 18.29
CA ARG A 59 0.35 24.43 17.84
C ARG A 59 -0.97 24.20 18.56
N GLY A 60 -1.13 23.06 19.23
CA GLY A 60 -2.32 22.77 19.99
C GLY A 60 -2.24 21.44 20.72
N TYR A 61 -3.23 21.24 21.58
CA TYR A 61 -3.45 20.03 22.35
C TYR A 61 -4.88 19.56 22.13
N GLN A 62 -5.08 18.25 22.07
CA GLN A 62 -6.41 17.63 22.08
C GLN A 62 -6.43 16.56 23.17
N ARG A 63 -7.34 16.73 24.14
CA ARG A 63 -7.62 15.69 25.13
C ARG A 63 -8.50 14.62 24.49
N SER A 64 -8.26 13.36 24.83
CA SER A 64 -9.19 12.29 24.47
C SER A 64 -10.41 12.38 25.39
N ASP A 65 -11.61 12.46 24.82
CA ASP A 65 -12.85 12.57 25.61
C ASP A 65 -13.19 11.28 26.37
N PHE A 66 -12.71 10.15 25.86
CA PHE A 66 -12.83 8.82 26.48
C PHE A 66 -11.53 8.05 26.24
N ASP A 67 -10.98 7.47 27.30
CA ASP A 67 -9.89 6.49 27.21
C ASP A 67 -10.52 5.13 27.53
N ILE A 68 -10.74 4.31 26.50
CA ILE A 68 -11.31 2.97 26.71
C ILE A 68 -10.17 2.12 27.28
N GLN A 69 -10.16 1.98 28.61
CA GLN A 69 -9.33 1.00 29.29
C GLN A 69 -9.83 -0.38 28.89
N LEU A 70 -9.24 -0.93 27.82
CA LEU A 70 -9.29 -2.35 27.56
C LEU A 70 -8.43 -2.98 28.66
N ASP A 71 -9.06 -3.71 29.57
CA ASP A 71 -8.35 -4.51 30.57
C ASP A 71 -7.26 -5.33 29.85
N THR A 72 -6.00 -4.93 30.05
CA THR A 72 -4.84 -5.68 29.61
C THR A 72 -4.68 -6.90 30.52
N ALA A 73 -5.50 -7.91 30.29
CA ALA A 73 -5.33 -9.26 30.85
C ALA A 73 -5.98 -10.27 29.90
N GLY A 74 -5.41 -10.34 28.70
CA GLY A 74 -5.76 -11.31 27.68
C GLY A 74 -5.26 -10.80 26.34
N THR A 75 -4.32 -11.52 25.73
CA THR A 75 -4.15 -11.49 24.28
C THR A 75 -5.48 -11.98 23.69
N VAL A 76 -6.44 -11.07 23.55
CA VAL A 76 -7.59 -11.31 22.71
C VAL A 76 -7.02 -11.38 21.30
N GLU A 77 -6.87 -12.59 20.78
CA GLU A 77 -6.73 -12.81 19.35
C GLU A 77 -7.98 -12.19 18.71
N ARG A 78 -7.88 -10.91 18.34
CA ARG A 78 -8.90 -10.26 17.54
C ARG A 78 -8.77 -10.84 16.16
N GLU A 79 -9.83 -11.47 15.70
CA GLU A 79 -9.90 -11.92 14.33
C GLU A 79 -9.69 -10.72 13.39
N PRO A 80 -8.95 -10.91 12.28
CA PRO A 80 -8.79 -9.85 11.29
C PRO A 80 -10.16 -9.41 10.77
N ILE A 81 -10.32 -8.10 10.57
CA ILE A 81 -11.56 -7.54 10.02
C ILE A 81 -11.66 -8.00 8.57
N GLN A 82 -12.79 -8.61 8.19
CA GLN A 82 -13.08 -9.06 6.83
C GLN A 82 -14.10 -8.12 6.15
N ASP A 83 -14.29 -8.28 4.85
CA ASP A 83 -15.31 -7.59 4.04
C ASP A 83 -15.19 -6.05 3.99
N LEU A 84 -13.99 -5.50 4.10
CA LEU A 84 -13.76 -4.08 3.89
C LEU A 84 -14.13 -3.66 2.46
N SER A 85 -14.65 -2.43 2.33
CA SER A 85 -14.82 -1.80 1.00
C SER A 85 -13.47 -1.50 0.38
N LEU A 86 -13.40 -1.43 -0.96
CA LEU A 86 -12.19 -1.02 -1.67
C LEU A 86 -11.70 0.35 -1.16
N SER A 87 -12.60 1.30 -0.93
CA SER A 87 -12.25 2.60 -0.37
C SER A 87 -11.60 2.53 1.02
N ALA A 88 -12.04 1.60 1.89
CA ALA A 88 -11.46 1.39 3.20
C ALA A 88 -10.06 0.78 3.09
N VAL A 89 -9.88 -0.23 2.24
CA VAL A 89 -8.57 -0.86 1.99
C VAL A 89 -7.58 0.16 1.42
N VAL A 90 -7.99 0.94 0.41
CA VAL A 90 -7.14 2.00 -0.17
C VAL A 90 -6.77 3.05 0.88
N ARG A 91 -7.70 3.44 1.75
CA ARG A 91 -7.41 4.41 2.82
C ARG A 91 -6.41 3.86 3.83
N MET A 92 -6.45 2.56 4.12
CA MET A 92 -5.51 1.91 5.02
C MET A 92 -4.12 1.74 4.39
N PHE A 93 -4.04 1.40 3.10
CA PHE A 93 -2.78 1.34 2.36
C PHE A 93 -2.17 2.73 2.13
N GLY A 94 -3.01 3.71 1.83
CA GLY A 94 -2.63 4.90 1.07
C GLY A 94 -2.71 4.62 -0.43
N GLU A 95 -3.24 5.58 -1.21
CA GLU A 95 -3.47 5.41 -2.65
C GLU A 95 -2.20 5.00 -3.42
N ASP A 96 -1.08 5.64 -3.11
CA ASP A 96 0.18 5.37 -3.78
C ASP A 96 0.70 3.96 -3.52
N ALA A 97 0.77 3.56 -2.25
CA ALA A 97 1.16 2.22 -1.83
C ALA A 97 0.22 1.15 -2.41
N PHE A 98 -1.08 1.41 -2.41
CA PHE A 98 -2.08 0.50 -3.00
C PHE A 98 -1.81 0.26 -4.49
N VAL A 99 -1.56 1.32 -5.26
CA VAL A 99 -1.32 1.22 -6.71
C VAL A 99 -0.04 0.44 -7.00
N HIS A 100 1.04 0.65 -6.24
CA HIS A 100 2.27 -0.13 -6.42
C HIS A 100 2.07 -1.60 -6.01
N ALA A 101 1.41 -1.87 -4.88
CA ALA A 101 1.10 -3.22 -4.45
C ALA A 101 0.27 -3.95 -5.52
N MET A 102 -0.76 -3.28 -6.05
CA MET A 102 -1.58 -3.80 -7.15
C MET A 102 -0.74 -4.10 -8.40
N HIS A 103 0.12 -3.17 -8.82
CA HIS A 103 0.98 -3.36 -9.98
C HIS A 103 1.89 -4.58 -9.81
N SER A 104 2.56 -4.70 -8.65
CA SER A 104 3.39 -5.86 -8.32
C SER A 104 2.61 -7.18 -8.39
N MET A 105 1.40 -7.20 -7.82
CA MET A 105 0.50 -8.35 -7.87
C MET A 105 0.10 -8.73 -9.30
N LEU A 106 -0.22 -7.75 -10.15
CA LEU A 106 -0.59 -7.99 -11.55
C LEU A 106 0.58 -8.62 -12.31
N LEU A 107 1.80 -8.14 -12.10
CA LEU A 107 3.01 -8.67 -12.72
C LEU A 107 3.46 -10.01 -12.10
N GLY A 108 2.90 -10.40 -10.95
CA GLY A 108 3.34 -11.56 -10.19
C GLY A 108 4.76 -11.38 -9.64
N GLN A 109 5.13 -10.13 -9.34
CA GLN A 109 6.39 -9.75 -8.73
C GLN A 109 6.25 -9.69 -7.22
N LYS A 110 7.36 -9.90 -6.53
CA LYS A 110 7.36 -9.96 -5.08
C LYS A 110 7.12 -8.57 -4.48
N CYS A 111 6.23 -8.50 -3.50
CA CYS A 111 5.87 -7.31 -2.76
C CYS A 111 5.95 -7.60 -1.27
N VAL A 112 6.79 -6.87 -0.55
CA VAL A 112 6.93 -6.93 0.90
C VAL A 112 6.14 -5.78 1.51
N LEU A 113 5.16 -6.12 2.34
CA LEU A 113 4.41 -5.18 3.16
C LEU A 113 4.86 -5.35 4.61
N TYR A 114 5.34 -4.28 5.24
CA TYR A 114 5.72 -4.33 6.65
C TYR A 114 5.09 -3.18 7.44
N GLY A 115 4.95 -3.39 8.74
CA GLY A 115 4.37 -2.41 9.67
C GLY A 115 4.47 -2.87 11.12
N SER A 116 4.10 -1.99 12.04
CA SER A 116 4.18 -2.22 13.49
C SER A 116 2.99 -3.03 14.02
N ASP A 117 1.82 -2.92 13.39
CA ASP A 117 0.59 -3.61 13.81
C ASP A 117 0.30 -4.85 12.95
N GLN A 118 0.60 -6.03 13.50
CA GLN A 118 0.37 -7.31 12.83
C GLN A 118 -1.09 -7.61 12.48
N GLN A 119 -2.05 -7.12 13.28
CA GLN A 119 -3.47 -7.37 13.00
C GLN A 119 -3.97 -6.49 11.86
N ILE A 120 -3.53 -5.24 11.79
CA ILE A 120 -3.82 -4.35 10.66
C ILE A 120 -3.21 -4.91 9.39
N LEU A 121 -1.96 -5.39 9.43
CA LEU A 121 -1.29 -6.02 8.29
C LEU A 121 -2.07 -7.24 7.78
N LYS A 122 -2.47 -8.15 8.66
CA LYS A 122 -3.26 -9.33 8.30
C LYS A 122 -4.64 -8.97 7.76
N SER A 123 -5.31 -7.98 8.36
CA SER A 123 -6.60 -7.51 7.86
C SER A 123 -6.45 -6.90 6.46
N LEU A 124 -5.44 -6.04 6.27
CA LEU A 124 -5.12 -5.47 4.96
C LEU A 124 -4.86 -6.55 3.93
N PHE A 125 -4.07 -7.57 4.28
CA PHE A 125 -3.79 -8.70 3.40
C PHE A 125 -5.05 -9.39 2.91
N ILE A 126 -5.87 -9.85 3.85
CA ILE A 126 -7.05 -10.66 3.56
C ILE A 126 -7.98 -9.87 2.64
N ASN A 127 -8.28 -8.63 3.00
CA ASN A 127 -9.17 -7.78 2.22
C ASN A 127 -8.55 -7.39 0.87
N PHE A 128 -7.24 -7.16 0.81
CA PHE A 128 -6.55 -6.85 -0.43
C PHE A 128 -6.60 -8.03 -1.39
N ILE A 129 -6.24 -9.24 -0.95
CA ILE A 129 -6.33 -10.46 -1.77
C ILE A 129 -7.78 -10.76 -2.19
N GLU A 130 -8.74 -10.60 -1.27
CA GLU A 130 -10.16 -10.79 -1.55
C GLU A 130 -10.68 -9.83 -2.63
N ILE A 131 -10.15 -8.61 -2.73
CA ILE A 131 -10.55 -7.67 -3.80
C ILE A 131 -10.22 -8.24 -5.19
N PHE A 132 -9.15 -9.01 -5.34
CA PHE A 132 -8.72 -9.52 -6.63
C PHE A 132 -9.14 -10.96 -6.94
N GLU A 133 -9.65 -11.70 -5.96
CA GLU A 133 -10.22 -13.06 -6.10
C GLU A 133 -9.43 -13.97 -7.09
N ARG A 134 -10.09 -14.46 -8.16
CA ARG A 134 -9.66 -15.59 -9.01
C ARG A 134 -8.50 -15.26 -9.93
N GLU A 135 -8.25 -13.97 -10.21
CA GLU A 135 -7.32 -13.59 -11.29
C GLU A 135 -5.85 -13.57 -10.88
N ILE A 136 -5.59 -13.58 -9.56
CA ILE A 136 -4.24 -13.59 -9.00
C ILE A 136 -4.06 -14.61 -7.88
N GLY A 137 -4.86 -15.68 -7.87
CA GLY A 137 -4.72 -16.77 -6.90
C GLY A 137 -3.31 -17.38 -6.87
N ASP A 138 -2.60 -17.35 -8.00
CA ASP A 138 -1.20 -17.77 -8.16
C ASP A 138 -0.16 -16.69 -7.78
N SER A 139 -0.59 -15.50 -7.37
CA SER A 139 0.27 -14.42 -6.87
C SER A 139 0.02 -14.03 -5.42
N ALA A 140 -0.80 -14.77 -4.69
CA ALA A 140 -0.84 -14.63 -3.24
C ALA A 140 0.55 -14.84 -2.63
N ASP A 141 1.32 -15.81 -3.15
CA ASP A 141 2.70 -16.09 -2.75
C ASP A 141 3.69 -14.96 -3.10
N ALA A 142 3.30 -14.04 -3.98
CA ALA A 142 4.12 -12.89 -4.32
C ALA A 142 4.05 -11.81 -3.24
N LEU A 143 3.06 -11.86 -2.34
CA LEU A 143 2.94 -10.89 -1.27
C LEU A 143 3.48 -11.47 0.04
N GLU A 144 4.50 -10.82 0.59
CA GLU A 144 5.10 -11.16 1.87
C GLU A 144 4.71 -10.10 2.90
N ILE A 145 4.34 -10.55 4.09
CA ILE A 145 3.97 -9.67 5.19
C ILE A 145 4.85 -9.99 6.38
N MET A 146 5.40 -8.94 6.98
CA MET A 146 6.24 -9.08 8.17
C MET A 146 6.11 -7.89 9.10
N SER A 147 6.53 -8.09 10.35
CA SER A 147 6.68 -7.01 11.30
C SER A 147 7.82 -6.09 10.89
N LYS A 148 7.75 -4.85 11.38
CA LYS A 148 8.83 -3.89 11.24
C LYS A 148 10.14 -4.39 11.83
N ASP A 149 10.10 -5.03 12.99
CA ASP A 149 11.29 -5.59 13.65
C ASP A 149 11.93 -6.70 12.81
N GLU A 150 11.12 -7.59 12.22
CA GLU A 150 11.61 -8.62 11.29
C GLU A 150 12.26 -7.99 10.06
N TYR A 151 11.62 -7.00 9.43
CA TYR A 151 12.18 -6.31 8.26
C TYR A 151 13.51 -5.62 8.59
N GLU A 152 13.59 -4.89 9.70
CA GLU A 152 14.79 -4.17 10.12
C GLU A 152 15.96 -5.10 10.51
N SER A 153 15.67 -6.37 10.83
CA SER A 153 16.68 -7.39 11.11
C SER A 153 17.31 -8.01 9.85
N ILE A 154 16.70 -7.81 8.67
CA ILE A 154 17.14 -8.39 7.40
C ILE A 154 18.05 -7.42 6.65
N ASN A 155 19.00 -7.95 5.87
CA ASN A 155 19.88 -7.15 5.03
C ASN A 155 19.08 -6.49 3.89
N PRO A 156 19.05 -5.14 3.75
CA PRO A 156 18.28 -4.44 2.73
C PRO A 156 18.57 -4.87 1.29
N VAL A 157 19.78 -5.38 1.01
CA VAL A 157 20.17 -5.87 -0.32
C VAL A 157 19.28 -7.01 -0.79
N MET A 158 18.71 -7.80 0.13
CA MET A 158 17.85 -8.94 -0.17
C MET A 158 16.58 -8.53 -0.94
N TYR A 159 16.08 -7.31 -0.71
CA TYR A 159 14.85 -6.80 -1.30
C TYR A 159 15.09 -5.75 -2.39
N SER A 160 16.33 -5.63 -2.89
CA SER A 160 16.71 -4.59 -3.87
C SER A 160 15.97 -4.68 -5.20
N ASN A 161 15.40 -5.84 -5.53
CA ASN A 161 14.59 -6.07 -6.74
C ASN A 161 13.10 -6.28 -6.44
N ASP A 162 12.71 -6.20 -5.17
CA ASP A 162 11.34 -6.42 -4.72
C ASP A 162 10.68 -5.07 -4.43
N LEU A 163 9.35 -5.01 -4.56
CA LEU A 163 8.60 -3.85 -4.08
C LEU A 163 8.55 -3.91 -2.55
N VAL A 164 8.92 -2.83 -1.87
CA VAL A 164 8.85 -2.75 -0.40
C VAL A 164 8.00 -1.57 0.01
N ILE A 165 6.99 -1.81 0.85
CA ILE A 165 6.04 -0.80 1.34
C ILE A 165 6.02 -0.80 2.87
N ASP A 166 6.21 0.39 3.43
CA ASP A 166 6.02 0.71 4.85
C ASP A 166 4.56 1.13 5.07
N LEU A 167 3.76 0.26 5.69
CA LEU A 167 2.33 0.50 5.92
C LEU A 167 2.06 1.38 7.13
N ASP A 168 3.02 1.59 8.05
CA ASP A 168 2.83 2.54 9.15
C ASP A 168 2.72 3.98 8.61
N PHE A 169 3.39 4.25 7.49
CA PHE A 169 3.44 5.57 6.87
C PHE A 169 2.87 5.61 5.45
N SER A 170 2.40 4.49 4.91
CA SER A 170 1.92 4.37 3.53
C SER A 170 2.98 4.79 2.49
N VAL A 171 4.24 4.41 2.69
CA VAL A 171 5.38 4.85 1.85
C VAL A 171 6.00 3.68 1.10
N VAL A 172 6.22 3.85 -0.20
CA VAL A 172 7.05 2.95 -1.01
C VAL A 172 8.53 3.20 -0.69
N LYS A 173 9.21 2.21 -0.10
CA LYS A 173 10.62 2.28 0.30
C LYS A 173 11.57 1.86 -0.82
N VAL A 174 11.19 0.81 -1.54
CA VAL A 174 11.91 0.29 -2.70
C VAL A 174 10.90 0.12 -3.81
N ASP A 175 11.13 0.79 -4.93
CA ASP A 175 10.31 0.70 -6.13
C ASP A 175 11.16 0.09 -7.26
N PRO A 176 10.93 -1.18 -7.63
CA PRO A 176 11.65 -1.81 -8.74
C PRO A 176 11.08 -1.40 -10.10
N PHE A 177 9.99 -0.63 -10.14
CA PHE A 177 9.33 -0.21 -11.37
C PHE A 177 9.91 1.13 -11.84
N ASN A 178 10.03 1.32 -13.16
CA ASN A 178 10.43 2.61 -13.74
C ASN A 178 9.24 3.32 -14.42
N ASP A 179 8.03 2.87 -14.09
CA ASP A 179 6.83 3.19 -14.84
C ASP A 179 5.94 4.18 -14.09
N LYS A 180 5.36 5.09 -14.85
CA LYS A 180 4.31 5.97 -14.34
C LYS A 180 3.03 5.15 -14.34
N LEU A 181 2.71 4.51 -13.21
CA LEU A 181 1.54 3.66 -12.92
C LEU A 181 0.19 4.38 -13.11
N LYS A 182 -0.02 4.96 -14.29
CA LYS A 182 -1.11 5.88 -14.60
C LYS A 182 -2.39 5.10 -14.83
N LEU A 183 -2.30 3.97 -15.53
CA LEU A 183 -3.48 3.15 -15.82
C LEU A 183 -4.08 2.60 -14.53
N GLU A 184 -3.23 2.14 -13.62
CA GLU A 184 -3.58 1.65 -12.29
C GLU A 184 -4.29 2.73 -11.47
N ARG A 185 -3.76 3.95 -11.46
CA ARG A 185 -4.39 5.10 -10.80
C ARG A 185 -5.72 5.47 -11.43
N ASP A 186 -5.79 5.53 -12.75
CA ASP A 186 -7.02 5.85 -13.49
C ASP A 186 -8.09 4.79 -13.21
N LEU A 187 -7.72 3.49 -13.23
CA LEU A 187 -8.57 2.37 -12.86
C LEU A 187 -9.09 2.50 -11.43
N LEU A 188 -8.19 2.75 -10.47
CA LEU A 188 -8.55 2.88 -9.07
C LEU A 188 -9.52 4.03 -8.85
N LYS A 189 -9.25 5.20 -9.45
CA LYS A 189 -10.08 6.38 -9.35
C LYS A 189 -11.48 6.14 -9.93
N GLU A 190 -11.57 5.54 -11.12
CA GLU A 190 -12.86 5.18 -11.73
C GLU A 190 -13.69 4.26 -10.82
N CYS A 191 -13.04 3.34 -10.08
CA CYS A 191 -13.72 2.48 -9.12
C CYS A 191 -14.12 3.21 -7.83
N LEU A 192 -13.27 4.11 -7.32
CA LEU A 192 -13.54 4.88 -6.11
C LEU A 192 -14.68 5.90 -6.28
N ASP A 193 -14.96 6.33 -7.51
CA ASP A 193 -16.10 7.22 -7.81
C ASP A 193 -17.47 6.51 -7.68
N VAL A 194 -17.51 5.18 -7.63
CA VAL A 194 -18.73 4.40 -7.42
C VAL A 194 -19.10 4.37 -5.93
N LYS A 195 -20.31 4.84 -5.60
CA LYS A 195 -20.79 4.94 -4.21
C LYS A 195 -21.22 3.61 -3.60
N ASP A 196 -21.79 2.74 -4.42
CA ASP A 196 -22.26 1.42 -3.97
C ASP A 196 -21.07 0.48 -3.83
N VAL A 197 -20.91 -0.12 -2.65
CA VAL A 197 -19.72 -0.92 -2.28
C VAL A 197 -19.60 -2.18 -3.13
N GLU A 198 -20.73 -2.84 -3.40
CA GLU A 198 -20.74 -4.08 -4.19
C GLU A 198 -20.47 -3.78 -5.67
N ALA A 199 -21.12 -2.75 -6.22
CA ALA A 199 -20.85 -2.28 -7.58
C ALA A 199 -19.41 -1.80 -7.76
N GLN A 200 -18.82 -1.17 -6.74
CA GLN A 200 -17.41 -0.78 -6.72
C GLN A 200 -16.49 -1.99 -6.80
N LYS A 201 -16.71 -3.02 -5.95
CA LYS A 201 -15.94 -4.28 -6.00
C LYS A 201 -16.10 -4.96 -7.36
N ASN A 202 -17.32 -5.06 -7.89
CA ASN A 202 -17.60 -5.69 -9.17
C ASN A 202 -16.95 -4.96 -10.35
N LEU A 203 -17.02 -3.64 -10.37
CA LEU A 203 -16.37 -2.83 -11.41
C LEU A 203 -14.84 -3.01 -11.39
N PHE A 204 -14.24 -3.04 -10.19
CA PHE A 204 -12.82 -3.28 -10.04
C PHE A 204 -12.44 -4.66 -10.60
N LYS A 205 -13.14 -5.72 -10.18
CA LYS A 205 -12.93 -7.09 -10.66
C LYS A 205 -13.06 -7.20 -12.18
N GLU A 206 -14.09 -6.59 -12.76
CA GLU A 206 -14.31 -6.57 -14.23
C GLU A 206 -13.11 -5.95 -14.97
N LYS A 207 -12.61 -4.81 -14.47
CA LYS A 207 -11.46 -4.13 -15.08
C LYS A 207 -10.18 -4.97 -14.99
N ILE A 208 -9.92 -5.59 -13.84
CA ILE A 208 -8.77 -6.49 -13.66
C ILE A 208 -8.88 -7.69 -14.59
N ALA A 209 -10.02 -8.39 -14.62
CA ALA A 209 -10.26 -9.54 -15.50
C ALA A 209 -10.05 -9.18 -16.98
N LYS A 210 -10.50 -7.99 -17.39
CA LYS A 210 -10.29 -7.48 -18.75
C LYS A 210 -8.82 -7.26 -19.08
N ILE A 211 -8.01 -6.73 -18.16
CA ILE A 211 -6.56 -6.57 -18.34
C ILE A 211 -5.88 -7.93 -18.52
N PHE A 212 -6.28 -8.96 -17.78
CA PHE A 212 -5.78 -10.33 -17.94
C PHE A 212 -6.20 -10.96 -19.26
N LEU A 213 -7.44 -10.76 -19.70
CA LEU A 213 -7.89 -11.21 -21.02
C LEU A 213 -7.00 -10.61 -22.12
N TYR A 214 -6.67 -9.33 -22.01
CA TYR A 214 -5.76 -8.62 -22.91
C TYR A 214 -4.33 -9.17 -22.86
N ALA A 215 -3.81 -9.45 -21.66
CA ALA A 215 -2.50 -10.09 -21.49
C ALA A 215 -2.46 -11.48 -22.18
N ASN A 216 -3.52 -12.28 -22.06
CA ASN A 216 -3.64 -13.57 -22.73
C ASN A 216 -3.69 -13.46 -24.26
N VAL A 217 -4.35 -12.44 -24.80
CA VAL A 217 -4.31 -12.14 -26.24
C VAL A 217 -2.88 -11.83 -26.69
N ILE A 218 -2.14 -11.02 -25.92
CA ILE A 218 -0.76 -10.65 -26.20
C ILE A 218 0.17 -11.87 -26.10
N LEU A 219 -0.05 -12.74 -25.12
CA LEU A 219 0.72 -13.97 -24.93
C LEU A 219 0.69 -14.87 -26.18
N ASN A 220 -0.45 -14.94 -26.87
CA ASN A 220 -0.53 -15.68 -28.14
C ASN A 220 0.44 -15.15 -29.20
N PHE A 221 0.64 -13.83 -29.30
CA PHE A 221 1.61 -13.25 -30.24
C PHE A 221 3.05 -13.54 -29.81
N ILE A 222 3.32 -13.50 -28.50
CA ILE A 222 4.63 -13.86 -27.93
C ILE A 222 4.95 -15.33 -28.25
N ASN A 223 3.98 -16.24 -28.13
CA ASN A 223 4.13 -17.66 -28.45
C ASN A 223 4.37 -17.92 -29.95
N MET A 224 3.88 -17.03 -30.81
CA MET A 224 4.17 -17.03 -32.26
C MET A 224 5.53 -16.41 -32.60
N GLY A 225 6.35 -16.04 -31.61
CA GLY A 225 7.68 -15.47 -31.79
C GLY A 225 7.72 -13.94 -31.85
N THR A 226 6.58 -13.25 -31.72
CA THR A 226 6.54 -11.78 -31.73
C THR A 226 6.68 -11.26 -30.31
N THR A 227 7.91 -10.94 -29.90
CA THR A 227 8.20 -10.57 -28.50
C THR A 227 8.30 -9.05 -28.28
N ASN A 228 8.52 -8.26 -29.33
CA ASN A 228 8.66 -6.81 -29.21
C ASN A 228 7.30 -6.10 -29.15
N PHE A 229 7.12 -5.18 -28.20
CA PHE A 229 5.90 -4.39 -28.03
C PHE A 229 5.42 -3.69 -29.32
N LYS A 230 6.33 -3.09 -30.10
CA LYS A 230 5.97 -2.38 -31.34
C LYS A 230 5.43 -3.34 -32.40
N ASP A 231 5.99 -4.54 -32.48
CA ASP A 231 5.59 -5.56 -33.44
C ASP A 231 4.26 -6.20 -33.04
N ILE A 232 4.06 -6.48 -31.75
CA ILE A 232 2.76 -6.94 -31.21
C ILE A 232 1.68 -5.90 -31.52
N LYS A 233 1.95 -4.62 -31.23
CA LYS A 233 1.03 -3.52 -31.54
C LYS A 233 0.69 -3.44 -33.03
N LYS A 234 1.66 -3.72 -33.92
CA LYS A 234 1.43 -3.77 -35.38
C LYS A 234 0.61 -5.00 -35.79
N ALA A 235 0.95 -6.19 -35.27
CA ALA A 235 0.27 -7.45 -35.57
C ALA A 235 -1.20 -7.45 -35.10
N MET A 236 -1.48 -6.81 -33.96
CA MET A 236 -2.85 -6.64 -33.47
C MET A 236 -3.71 -5.76 -34.38
N LYS A 237 -3.15 -4.66 -34.88
CA LYS A 237 -3.84 -3.81 -35.87
C LYS A 237 -4.17 -4.57 -37.16
N GLN A 238 -3.29 -5.47 -37.57
CA GLN A 238 -3.48 -6.28 -38.78
C GLN A 238 -4.53 -7.40 -38.60
N THR A 239 -4.68 -7.91 -37.39
CA THR A 239 -5.59 -9.02 -37.06
C THR A 239 -6.97 -8.56 -36.57
N ASN A 240 -7.26 -7.26 -36.66
CA ASN A 240 -8.50 -6.63 -36.17
C ASN A 240 -8.80 -6.91 -34.67
N LYS A 241 -7.77 -7.18 -33.88
CA LYS A 241 -7.87 -7.33 -32.41
C LYS A 241 -7.61 -5.97 -31.77
N ASN A 242 -8.67 -5.30 -31.32
CA ASN A 242 -8.55 -3.97 -30.71
C ASN A 242 -8.46 -4.06 -29.18
N ILE A 243 -7.25 -3.90 -28.64
CA ILE A 243 -7.04 -3.52 -27.24
C ILE A 243 -6.86 -2.00 -27.20
N PRO A 244 -7.56 -1.27 -26.30
CA PRO A 244 -7.36 0.16 -26.15
C PRO A 244 -5.90 0.50 -25.89
N GLN A 245 -5.39 1.56 -26.52
CA GLN A 245 -3.98 1.94 -26.39
C GLN A 245 -3.55 2.17 -24.94
N LYS A 246 -4.49 2.61 -24.09
CA LYS A 246 -4.25 2.84 -22.66
C LYS A 246 -4.01 1.55 -21.88
N ASP A 247 -4.62 0.44 -22.29
CA ASP A 247 -4.55 -0.86 -21.60
C ASP A 247 -3.40 -1.73 -22.14
N LEU A 248 -2.97 -1.48 -23.38
CA LEU A 248 -2.02 -2.32 -24.11
C LEU A 248 -0.65 -2.47 -23.40
N GLN A 249 -0.15 -1.41 -22.77
CA GLN A 249 1.16 -1.40 -22.14
C GLN A 249 1.20 -2.34 -20.93
N LEU A 250 0.29 -2.15 -19.97
CA LEU A 250 0.19 -2.99 -18.78
C LEU A 250 -0.10 -4.44 -19.13
N SER A 251 -1.03 -4.69 -20.08
CA SER A 251 -1.31 -6.05 -20.53
C SER A 251 -0.08 -6.74 -21.16
N TYR A 252 0.78 -5.99 -21.85
CA TYR A 252 2.03 -6.51 -22.38
C TYR A 252 3.04 -6.82 -21.28
N GLU A 253 3.17 -5.94 -20.29
CA GLU A 253 4.04 -6.15 -19.12
C GLU A 253 3.60 -7.40 -18.34
N ILE A 254 2.31 -7.55 -18.07
CA ILE A 254 1.77 -8.77 -17.44
C ILE A 254 2.14 -10.00 -18.25
N ALA A 255 1.95 -9.98 -19.58
CA ALA A 255 2.31 -11.11 -20.44
C ALA A 255 3.82 -11.44 -20.38
N GLN A 256 4.70 -10.43 -20.33
CA GLN A 256 6.15 -10.61 -20.27
C GLN A 256 6.69 -11.01 -18.91
N HIS A 257 6.15 -10.47 -17.82
CA HIS A 257 6.69 -10.67 -16.48
C HIS A 257 6.03 -11.87 -15.78
N ARG A 258 4.71 -11.98 -15.89
CA ARG A 258 3.94 -13.04 -15.23
C ARG A 258 4.03 -14.36 -15.96
N TYR A 259 3.79 -14.35 -17.28
CA TYR A 259 3.57 -15.59 -18.03
C TYR A 259 4.80 -16.12 -18.77
N LYS A 260 5.79 -15.27 -19.06
CA LYS A 260 6.99 -15.68 -19.81
C LYS A 260 7.79 -16.79 -19.13
N LYS A 261 7.74 -16.90 -17.80
CA LYS A 261 8.37 -18.01 -17.05
C LYS A 261 7.82 -19.39 -17.43
N TYR A 262 6.59 -19.46 -17.98
CA TYR A 262 5.95 -20.68 -18.46
C TYR A 262 6.20 -20.95 -19.96
N LEU A 263 6.97 -20.10 -20.65
CA LEU A 263 7.28 -20.24 -22.08
C LEU A 263 8.58 -21.01 -22.36
N LYS A 264 9.08 -21.76 -21.36
CA LYS A 264 10.26 -22.62 -21.48
C LYS A 264 9.88 -24.06 -21.78
#